data_AF-A0A8K1FGG3-F1
#
_entry.id   AF-A0A8K1FGG3-F1
#
_cell.length_a   1.000
_cell.length_b   1.000
_cell.length_c   1.000
_cell.angle_alpha   90.00
_cell.angle_beta   90.00
_cell.angle_gamma   90.00
#
_symmetry.space_group_name_H-M   'P 1'
#
loop_
_entity.id
_entity.type
_entity.pdbx_description
1 polymer ?
#
loop_
_entity_poly.entity_id
_entity_poly.type
_entity_poly.pdbx_seq_one_letter_code
_entity_poly.pdbx_strand_id
1 'polypeptide(L)'
;MSCLPAVLLLVFRLALAQAHSWIECIDTDRTVVYDNARNFIYGGSAAAGACQGYPYNYLGRREGVVDSQLLVKILKDDYNKPLTHVCKPEPPSYNGQGYGKRVAVHPGEIMYFAYMPNGHVAVDQAARGTLYGIYWTGRPDSRLTLTSDLTDDRLVDYQRYDFDDGNCGQTYSSRKLRIPSGRAGDSFPCVGQFSIPEGIPPGIYSFVWMWKFWDEANDKREVETVGGKYGGAAYSSCFDVEVLDSSGIDAFPPSHHGAVVVDENETAIPGIE
;
A
#
# COMPACT_ATOMS: atom_id res chain seq x y z
N MET A 1 19.27 -2.64 63.04
CA MET A 1 19.52 -3.42 61.81
C MET A 1 18.20 -4.02 61.34
N SER A 2 17.63 -3.51 60.26
CA SER A 2 16.56 -4.17 59.50
C SER A 2 16.49 -3.50 58.13
N CYS A 3 17.06 -4.16 57.12
CA CYS A 3 16.83 -3.86 55.72
C CYS A 3 15.76 -4.83 55.22
N LEU A 4 14.57 -4.33 54.89
CA LEU A 4 13.66 -5.04 53.99
C LEU A 4 14.12 -4.77 52.55
N PRO A 5 14.26 -5.78 51.69
CA PRO A 5 14.44 -5.54 50.26
C PRO A 5 13.08 -5.20 49.66
N ALA A 6 12.93 -3.98 49.15
CA ALA A 6 11.82 -3.62 48.28
C ALA A 6 11.99 -4.35 46.95
N VAL A 7 11.23 -5.42 46.73
CA VAL A 7 11.11 -6.08 45.44
C VAL A 7 10.32 -5.14 44.52
N LEU A 8 11.04 -4.38 43.69
CA LEU A 8 10.47 -3.58 42.63
C LEU A 8 10.00 -4.54 41.51
N LEU A 9 8.73 -4.92 41.53
CA LEU A 9 8.09 -5.59 40.39
C LEU A 9 8.03 -4.61 39.22
N LEU A 10 9.03 -4.68 38.35
CA LEU A 10 9.00 -4.00 37.06
C LEU A 10 7.98 -4.72 36.19
N VAL A 11 6.72 -4.27 36.24
CA VAL A 11 5.71 -4.66 35.27
C VAL A 11 6.11 -4.02 33.94
N PHE A 12 6.95 -4.72 33.17
CA PHE A 12 7.08 -4.46 31.75
C PHE A 12 5.71 -4.73 31.13
N ARG A 13 4.91 -3.67 30.96
CA ARG A 13 3.86 -3.68 29.95
C ARG A 13 4.58 -3.82 28.63
N LEU A 14 4.75 -5.05 28.16
CA LEU A 14 4.96 -5.35 26.76
C LEU A 14 3.81 -4.67 26.02
N ALA A 15 4.05 -3.46 25.52
CA ALA A 15 3.21 -2.87 24.53
C ALA A 15 3.34 -3.79 23.32
N LEU A 16 2.43 -4.77 23.23
CA LEU A 16 2.21 -5.54 22.02
C LEU A 16 1.95 -4.51 20.95
N ALA A 17 2.97 -4.30 20.13
CA ALA A 17 2.91 -3.50 18.92
C ALA A 17 1.75 -4.07 18.10
N GLN A 18 0.59 -3.43 18.17
CA GLN A 18 -0.57 -3.84 17.38
C GLN A 18 -0.22 -3.43 15.95
N ALA A 19 0.31 -4.41 15.21
CA ALA A 19 0.62 -4.25 13.81
C ALA A 19 -0.67 -4.08 13.05
N HIS A 20 -0.81 -3.02 12.28
CA HIS A 20 -1.88 -2.86 11.31
C HIS A 20 -1.27 -2.08 10.16
N SER A 21 -1.61 -2.45 8.94
CA SER A 21 -1.26 -1.68 7.76
C SER A 21 -2.40 -1.76 6.77
N TRP A 22 -2.56 -0.71 5.99
CA TRP A 22 -3.61 -0.55 5.00
C TRP A 22 -3.14 0.46 3.95
N ILE A 23 -3.78 0.46 2.79
CA ILE A 23 -3.50 1.44 1.75
C ILE A 23 -3.99 2.82 2.22
N GLU A 24 -3.19 3.85 2.00
CA GLU A 24 -3.52 5.23 2.40
C GLU A 24 -3.63 6.21 1.23
N CYS A 25 -3.02 5.87 0.09
CA CYS A 25 -2.95 6.72 -1.09
C CYS A 25 -2.79 5.84 -2.32
N ILE A 26 -3.55 6.12 -3.37
CA ILE A 26 -3.46 5.46 -4.67
C ILE A 26 -3.29 6.54 -5.73
N ASP A 27 -2.30 6.41 -6.60
CA ASP A 27 -2.00 7.38 -7.66
C ASP A 27 -1.32 6.73 -8.87
N THR A 28 -1.33 7.41 -10.01
CA THR A 28 -0.58 6.99 -11.21
C THR A 28 0.81 7.64 -11.26
N ASP A 29 1.07 8.66 -10.42
CA ASP A 29 2.40 9.24 -10.24
C ASP A 29 3.04 8.76 -8.93
N ARG A 30 4.07 7.91 -9.02
CA ARG A 30 4.86 7.43 -7.88
C ARG A 30 5.37 8.56 -6.97
N THR A 31 5.67 9.73 -7.54
CA THR A 31 6.17 10.90 -6.80
C THR A 31 5.14 11.39 -5.78
N VAL A 32 3.85 11.34 -6.11
CA VAL A 32 2.74 11.67 -5.20
C VAL A 32 2.71 10.68 -4.02
N VAL A 33 2.88 9.40 -4.33
CA VAL A 33 2.73 8.30 -3.38
C VAL A 33 3.93 8.17 -2.44
N TYR A 34 5.14 8.54 -2.90
CA TYR A 34 6.39 8.35 -2.16
C TYR A 34 7.08 9.66 -1.77
N ASP A 35 7.55 10.45 -2.74
CA ASP A 35 8.40 11.61 -2.48
C ASP A 35 7.61 12.75 -1.81
N ASN A 36 6.33 12.88 -2.16
CA ASN A 36 5.39 13.86 -1.60
C ASN A 36 4.49 13.25 -0.51
N ALA A 37 4.80 12.05 0.00
CA ALA A 37 3.92 11.31 0.89
C ALA A 37 3.54 12.07 2.18
N ARG A 38 4.39 13.00 2.62
CA ARG A 38 4.12 13.89 3.76
C ARG A 38 2.80 14.64 3.63
N ASN A 39 2.37 14.96 2.40
CA ASN A 39 1.12 15.66 2.13
C ASN A 39 -0.07 14.86 2.65
N PHE A 40 -0.19 13.57 2.29
CA PHE A 40 -1.30 12.74 2.76
C PHE A 40 -1.08 12.17 4.17
N ILE A 41 0.17 11.90 4.57
CA ILE A 41 0.47 11.36 5.91
C ILE A 41 0.15 12.37 7.02
N TYR A 42 0.49 13.64 6.82
CA TYR A 42 0.41 14.67 7.86
C TYR A 42 -0.60 15.79 7.57
N GLY A 43 -1.21 15.84 6.39
CA GLY A 43 -2.14 16.92 6.03
C GLY A 43 -3.53 16.82 6.66
N GLY A 44 -3.86 15.72 7.34
CA GLY A 44 -5.15 15.55 8.03
C GLY A 44 -6.33 15.76 7.08
N SER A 45 -7.32 16.57 7.46
CA SER A 45 -8.46 16.85 6.57
C SER A 45 -8.08 17.64 5.31
N ALA A 46 -7.00 18.43 5.34
CA ALA A 46 -6.57 19.24 4.19
C ALA A 46 -5.95 18.39 3.07
N ALA A 47 -5.59 17.14 3.35
CA ALA A 47 -5.09 16.20 2.36
C ALA A 47 -6.16 15.38 1.64
N ALA A 48 -7.44 15.65 1.91
CA ALA A 48 -8.52 15.01 1.18
C ALA A 48 -8.42 15.33 -0.33
N GLY A 49 -8.19 14.31 -1.15
CA GLY A 49 -7.97 14.47 -2.59
C GLY A 49 -6.53 14.76 -3.00
N ALA A 50 -5.57 14.68 -2.07
CA ALA A 50 -4.13 14.77 -2.39
C ALA A 50 -3.63 13.61 -3.26
N CYS A 51 -4.35 12.49 -3.28
CA CYS A 51 -4.11 11.33 -4.13
C CYS A 51 -5.30 11.15 -5.08
N GLN A 52 -5.07 10.53 -6.22
CA GLN A 52 -6.12 10.27 -7.20
C GLN A 52 -7.17 9.24 -6.72
N GLY A 53 -6.82 8.33 -5.80
CA GLY A 53 -7.75 7.37 -5.23
C GLY A 53 -7.41 6.95 -3.80
N TYR A 54 -8.38 6.32 -3.15
CA TYR A 54 -8.30 5.85 -1.77
C TYR A 54 -9.10 4.54 -1.58
N PRO A 55 -8.80 3.74 -0.55
CA PRO A 55 -9.65 2.61 -0.20
C PRO A 55 -10.94 3.03 0.50
N TYR A 56 -11.91 2.14 0.47
CA TYR A 56 -13.17 2.29 1.17
C TYR A 56 -12.91 2.61 2.63
N ASN A 57 -13.74 3.51 3.18
CA ASN A 57 -13.66 3.92 4.58
C ASN A 57 -12.36 4.64 4.97
N TYR A 58 -11.48 4.99 4.04
CA TYR A 58 -10.35 5.86 4.36
C TYR A 58 -10.84 7.27 4.69
N LEU A 59 -10.35 7.82 5.80
CA LEU A 59 -10.79 9.10 6.34
C LEU A 59 -9.63 10.06 6.61
N GLY A 60 -8.45 9.72 6.09
CA GLY A 60 -7.18 10.38 6.41
C GLY A 60 -6.65 10.04 7.81
N ARG A 61 -5.39 10.39 8.05
CA ARG A 61 -4.76 10.32 9.38
C ARG A 61 -5.17 11.52 10.24
N ARG A 62 -6.40 11.48 10.76
CA ARG A 62 -6.96 12.52 11.65
C ARG A 62 -7.15 12.01 13.07
N GLU A 63 -7.10 12.92 14.04
CA GLU A 63 -7.34 12.60 15.44
C GLU A 63 -8.70 11.93 15.64
N GLY A 64 -8.75 10.89 16.48
CA GLY A 64 -9.98 10.16 16.80
C GLY A 64 -10.39 9.09 15.79
N VAL A 65 -9.71 8.97 14.64
CA VAL A 65 -9.88 7.80 13.75
C VAL A 65 -9.12 6.62 14.33
N VAL A 66 -9.81 5.49 14.47
CA VAL A 66 -9.22 4.23 14.94
C VAL A 66 -9.13 3.23 13.80
N ASP A 67 -8.07 2.41 13.80
CA ASP A 67 -7.77 1.44 12.75
C ASP A 67 -8.99 0.59 12.36
N SER A 68 -9.79 0.15 13.36
CA SER A 68 -10.99 -0.66 13.14
C SER A 68 -12.09 0.01 12.31
N GLN A 69 -12.02 1.32 12.07
CA GLN A 69 -12.89 2.05 11.15
C GLN A 69 -12.39 1.94 9.71
N LEU A 70 -11.07 1.88 9.51
CA LEU A 70 -10.43 1.97 8.19
C LEU A 70 -10.21 0.60 7.53
N LEU A 71 -9.97 -0.44 8.33
CA LEU A 71 -9.49 -1.73 7.83
C LEU A 71 -10.31 -2.92 8.34
N VAL A 72 -10.16 -4.05 7.65
CA VAL A 72 -10.58 -5.36 8.18
C VAL A 72 -9.35 -6.07 8.75
N LYS A 73 -9.45 -6.49 10.01
CA LYS A 73 -8.47 -7.34 10.69
C LYS A 73 -9.05 -8.74 10.82
N ILE A 74 -8.29 -9.73 10.37
CA ILE A 74 -8.69 -11.13 10.41
C ILE A 74 -7.63 -11.89 11.18
N LEU A 75 -7.97 -12.57 12.27
CA LEU A 75 -6.99 -13.41 12.98
C LEU A 75 -6.65 -14.63 12.12
N LYS A 76 -5.42 -15.16 12.19
CA LYS A 76 -5.01 -16.34 11.40
C LYS A 76 -5.98 -17.52 11.58
N ASP A 77 -6.45 -17.76 12.80
CA ASP A 77 -7.39 -18.86 13.10
C ASP A 77 -8.79 -18.64 12.50
N ASP A 78 -9.14 -17.39 12.19
CA ASP A 78 -10.42 -17.02 11.57
C ASP A 78 -10.33 -16.96 10.04
N TYR A 79 -9.12 -16.91 9.48
CA TYR A 79 -8.90 -16.66 8.06
C TYR A 79 -9.60 -17.69 7.15
N ASN A 80 -9.54 -18.97 7.52
CA ASN A 80 -10.16 -20.06 6.76
C ASN A 80 -11.61 -20.38 7.19
N LYS A 81 -12.19 -19.60 8.13
CA LYS A 81 -13.58 -19.82 8.53
C LYS A 81 -14.52 -19.37 7.40
N PRO A 82 -15.65 -20.07 7.21
CA PRO A 82 -16.68 -19.62 6.29
C PRO A 82 -17.16 -18.21 6.64
N LEU A 83 -17.52 -17.43 5.63
CA LEU A 83 -18.08 -16.09 5.78
C LEU A 83 -17.13 -15.06 6.44
N THR A 84 -15.82 -15.31 6.42
CA THR A 84 -14.83 -14.31 6.83
C THR A 84 -14.69 -13.25 5.75
N HIS A 85 -15.26 -12.07 6.00
CA HIS A 85 -15.27 -10.97 5.04
C HIS A 85 -13.91 -10.29 4.87
N VAL A 86 -13.59 -9.86 3.65
CA VAL A 86 -12.33 -9.15 3.31
C VAL A 86 -12.51 -7.65 3.12
N CYS A 87 -13.75 -7.17 3.02
CA CYS A 87 -14.06 -5.76 2.89
C CYS A 87 -15.03 -5.32 3.97
N LYS A 88 -14.86 -4.10 4.46
CA LYS A 88 -15.99 -3.35 5.00
C LYS A 88 -16.91 -2.94 3.85
N PRO A 89 -18.20 -2.73 4.12
CA PRO A 89 -19.09 -2.10 3.14
C PRO A 89 -18.50 -0.78 2.64
N GLU A 90 -18.73 -0.49 1.36
CA GLU A 90 -18.45 0.82 0.79
C GLU A 90 -19.30 1.87 1.52
N PRO A 91 -18.69 2.93 2.09
CA PRO A 91 -19.44 3.95 2.79
C PRO A 91 -20.11 4.89 1.78
N PRO A 92 -21.24 5.53 2.12
CA PRO A 92 -21.85 6.57 1.28
C PRO A 92 -20.92 7.74 0.93
N SER A 93 -19.84 7.92 1.70
CA SER A 93 -18.82 8.93 1.43
C SER A 93 -17.90 8.57 0.26
N TYR A 94 -17.94 7.35 -0.29
CA TYR A 94 -17.13 6.91 -1.44
C TYR A 94 -17.73 7.38 -2.79
N ASN A 95 -17.95 8.69 -2.88
CA ASN A 95 -18.75 9.33 -3.91
C ASN A 95 -17.93 10.04 -5.01
N GLY A 96 -16.65 9.75 -5.12
CA GLY A 96 -15.74 10.38 -6.09
C GLY A 96 -15.09 11.67 -5.62
N GLN A 97 -15.27 12.07 -4.35
CA GLN A 97 -14.72 13.34 -3.81
C GLN A 97 -13.88 13.11 -2.54
N GLY A 98 -12.87 13.97 -2.33
CA GLY A 98 -12.01 13.91 -1.15
C GLY A 98 -11.38 12.52 -0.95
N TYR A 99 -11.51 11.96 0.26
CA TYR A 99 -11.08 10.60 0.57
C TYR A 99 -12.01 9.50 0.02
N GLY A 100 -13.14 9.87 -0.57
CA GLY A 100 -14.08 8.98 -1.24
C GLY A 100 -13.82 8.79 -2.72
N LYS A 101 -12.66 9.18 -3.21
CA LYS A 101 -12.31 9.15 -4.63
C LYS A 101 -11.77 7.78 -5.05
N ARG A 102 -12.19 7.33 -6.22
CA ARG A 102 -11.61 6.19 -6.96
C ARG A 102 -10.61 6.74 -7.98
N VAL A 103 -9.49 6.04 -8.16
CA VAL A 103 -8.53 6.41 -9.22
C VAL A 103 -9.11 6.04 -10.58
N ALA A 104 -8.87 6.87 -11.58
CA ALA A 104 -9.30 6.64 -12.96
C ALA A 104 -8.07 6.43 -13.84
N VAL A 105 -8.06 5.37 -14.63
CA VAL A 105 -6.88 4.88 -15.37
C VAL A 105 -7.28 4.25 -16.68
N HIS A 106 -6.34 4.16 -17.61
CA HIS A 106 -6.52 3.38 -18.83
C HIS A 106 -5.99 1.94 -18.69
N PRO A 107 -6.47 0.97 -19.49
CA PRO A 107 -5.85 -0.34 -19.58
C PRO A 107 -4.34 -0.24 -19.90
N GLY A 108 -3.52 -1.04 -19.25
CA GLY A 108 -2.06 -1.02 -19.37
C GLY A 108 -1.35 0.00 -18.47
N GLU A 109 -2.07 0.94 -17.86
CA GLU A 109 -1.47 1.95 -16.99
C GLU A 109 -0.99 1.35 -15.66
N ILE A 110 0.13 1.86 -15.14
CA ILE A 110 0.68 1.47 -13.85
C ILE A 110 0.02 2.30 -12.75
N MET A 111 -0.48 1.61 -11.73
CA MET A 111 -0.92 2.23 -10.49
C MET A 111 0.08 1.98 -9.38
N TYR A 112 0.29 3.02 -8.55
CA TYR A 112 1.09 2.99 -7.34
C TYR A 112 0.19 3.17 -6.13
N PHE A 113 0.53 2.53 -5.02
CA PHE A 113 -0.17 2.72 -3.76
C PHE A 113 0.79 2.72 -2.57
N ALA A 114 0.51 3.59 -1.60
CA ALA A 114 1.26 3.68 -0.36
C ALA A 114 0.53 2.96 0.77
N TYR A 115 1.30 2.27 1.59
CA TYR A 115 0.87 1.72 2.87
C TYR A 115 1.96 1.95 3.91
N MET A 116 1.54 2.18 5.15
CA MET A 116 2.48 2.52 6.23
C MET A 116 2.92 1.25 6.97
N PRO A 117 4.24 0.99 7.11
CA PRO A 117 4.70 -0.23 7.76
C PRO A 117 4.52 -0.19 9.28
N ASN A 118 4.23 0.98 9.87
CA ASN A 118 3.94 1.17 11.29
C ASN A 118 4.97 0.46 12.20
N GLY A 119 6.26 0.55 11.86
CA GLY A 119 7.36 -0.07 12.60
C GLY A 119 7.72 -1.50 12.21
N HIS A 120 6.86 -2.25 11.51
CA HIS A 120 7.07 -3.69 11.24
C HIS A 120 8.20 -3.99 10.26
N VAL A 121 8.67 -2.99 9.52
CA VAL A 121 9.83 -3.08 8.61
C VAL A 121 11.10 -2.56 9.27
N ALA A 122 11.03 -1.41 9.95
CA ALA A 122 12.20 -0.68 10.42
C ALA A 122 12.59 -0.97 11.87
N VAL A 123 11.64 -1.37 12.72
CA VAL A 123 11.83 -1.51 14.18
C VAL A 123 11.95 -2.98 14.56
N ASP A 124 10.87 -3.74 14.47
CA ASP A 124 10.85 -5.16 14.87
C ASP A 124 11.23 -6.10 13.72
N GLN A 125 11.16 -5.61 12.47
CA GLN A 125 11.51 -6.30 11.24
C GLN A 125 10.63 -7.53 10.93
N ALA A 126 9.50 -7.67 11.61
CA ALA A 126 8.64 -8.84 11.48
C ALA A 126 7.89 -8.91 10.15
N ALA A 127 7.68 -7.78 9.47
CA ALA A 127 7.02 -7.79 8.17
C ALA A 127 7.93 -8.24 7.01
N ARG A 128 9.25 -8.37 7.26
CA ARG A 128 10.20 -8.80 6.23
C ARG A 128 9.98 -10.27 5.89
N GLY A 129 9.79 -10.57 4.60
CA GLY A 129 9.46 -11.92 4.13
C GLY A 129 7.99 -12.31 4.29
N THR A 130 7.12 -11.38 4.72
CA THR A 130 5.67 -11.57 4.65
C THR A 130 5.14 -10.98 3.35
N LEU A 131 4.03 -11.54 2.86
CA LEU A 131 3.53 -11.25 1.52
C LEU A 131 2.17 -10.56 1.56
N TYR A 132 1.92 -9.70 0.58
CA TYR A 132 0.58 -9.25 0.22
C TYR A 132 0.22 -9.67 -1.20
N GLY A 133 -1.08 -9.64 -1.52
CA GLY A 133 -1.58 -9.79 -2.89
C GLY A 133 -2.63 -8.73 -3.21
N ILE A 134 -2.76 -8.43 -4.50
CA ILE A 134 -3.83 -7.60 -5.07
C ILE A 134 -4.78 -8.55 -5.80
N TYR A 135 -6.02 -8.65 -5.32
CA TYR A 135 -7.00 -9.57 -5.85
C TYR A 135 -8.17 -8.83 -6.47
N TRP A 136 -8.77 -9.43 -7.49
CA TRP A 136 -9.93 -8.88 -8.19
C TRP A 136 -10.70 -9.98 -8.92
N THR A 137 -11.88 -9.65 -9.43
CA THR A 137 -12.70 -10.57 -10.24
C THR A 137 -12.32 -10.55 -11.71
N GLY A 138 -11.60 -9.52 -12.16
CA GLY A 138 -11.36 -9.21 -13.57
C GLY A 138 -12.61 -8.79 -14.35
N ARG A 139 -13.70 -8.43 -13.66
CA ARG A 139 -14.97 -8.01 -14.29
C ARG A 139 -15.50 -6.74 -13.65
N PRO A 140 -16.04 -5.80 -14.44
CA PRO A 140 -16.64 -4.59 -13.89
C PRO A 140 -17.86 -4.93 -13.03
N ASP A 141 -18.18 -4.06 -12.08
CA ASP A 141 -19.34 -4.13 -11.18
C ASP A 141 -19.45 -5.43 -10.37
N SER A 142 -18.31 -6.07 -10.11
CA SER A 142 -18.23 -7.30 -9.33
C SER A 142 -17.11 -7.24 -8.30
N ARG A 143 -17.25 -8.01 -7.22
CA ARG A 143 -16.38 -7.91 -6.04
C ARG A 143 -16.09 -9.28 -5.45
N LEU A 144 -14.89 -9.43 -4.90
CA LEU A 144 -14.54 -10.50 -3.97
C LEU A 144 -14.99 -10.08 -2.56
N THR A 145 -15.62 -10.97 -1.81
CA THR A 145 -16.24 -10.60 -0.52
C THR A 145 -15.71 -11.37 0.66
N LEU A 146 -15.17 -12.57 0.43
CA LEU A 146 -14.74 -13.51 1.44
C LEU A 146 -13.26 -13.89 1.26
N THR A 147 -12.62 -14.35 2.33
CA THR A 147 -11.24 -14.88 2.27
C THR A 147 -11.13 -16.08 1.35
N SER A 148 -12.19 -16.90 1.25
CA SER A 148 -12.28 -18.03 0.31
C SER A 148 -12.28 -17.61 -1.16
N ASP A 149 -12.58 -16.34 -1.47
CA ASP A 149 -12.55 -15.81 -2.83
C ASP A 149 -11.13 -15.40 -3.25
N LEU A 150 -10.19 -15.29 -2.30
CA LEU A 150 -8.82 -14.82 -2.52
C LEU A 150 -7.90 -15.98 -2.90
N THR A 151 -8.09 -16.50 -4.12
CA THR A 151 -7.27 -17.57 -4.70
C THR A 151 -6.20 -17.01 -5.64
N ASP A 152 -5.17 -17.80 -5.94
CA ASP A 152 -4.04 -17.36 -6.77
C ASP A 152 -4.47 -16.95 -8.20
N ASP A 153 -5.53 -17.56 -8.76
CA ASP A 153 -6.12 -17.17 -10.05
C ASP A 153 -6.88 -15.84 -10.01
N ARG A 154 -7.07 -15.27 -8.82
CA ARG A 154 -7.70 -13.96 -8.60
C ARG A 154 -6.69 -12.86 -8.34
N LEU A 155 -5.40 -13.16 -8.27
CA LEU A 155 -4.36 -12.14 -8.24
C LEU A 155 -4.34 -11.37 -9.57
N VAL A 156 -4.20 -10.06 -9.51
CA VAL A 156 -4.27 -9.19 -10.71
C VAL A 156 -3.27 -9.56 -11.80
N ASP A 157 -2.10 -10.05 -11.39
CA ASP A 157 -0.97 -10.44 -12.22
C ASP A 157 -0.44 -11.83 -11.88
N TYR A 158 -1.24 -12.64 -11.17
CA TYR A 158 -0.88 -13.98 -10.69
C TYR A 158 0.30 -14.00 -9.69
N GLN A 159 0.64 -12.86 -9.07
CA GLN A 159 1.77 -12.76 -8.16
C GLN A 159 1.41 -12.18 -6.79
N ARG A 160 2.18 -12.61 -5.78
CA ARG A 160 2.23 -12.01 -4.46
C ARG A 160 3.56 -11.28 -4.29
N TYR A 161 3.55 -10.25 -3.47
CA TYR A 161 4.65 -9.31 -3.32
C TYR A 161 5.12 -9.24 -1.88
N ASP A 162 6.42 -9.02 -1.68
CA ASP A 162 6.97 -8.72 -0.36
C ASP A 162 6.33 -7.44 0.20
N PHE A 163 5.92 -7.49 1.46
CA PHE A 163 5.41 -6.32 2.16
C PHE A 163 6.49 -5.25 2.39
N ASP A 164 7.73 -5.67 2.60
CA ASP A 164 8.87 -4.76 2.69
C ASP A 164 9.37 -4.42 1.28
N ASP A 165 9.16 -3.18 0.84
CA ASP A 165 9.62 -2.68 -0.47
C ASP A 165 11.14 -2.40 -0.52
N GLY A 166 11.85 -2.66 0.58
CA GLY A 166 13.29 -2.46 0.71
C GLY A 166 13.71 -1.03 1.05
N ASN A 167 12.80 -0.06 1.12
CA ASN A 167 13.14 1.34 1.35
C ASN A 167 12.33 2.00 2.48
N CYS A 168 11.07 1.63 2.63
CA CYS A 168 10.18 2.21 3.62
C CYS A 168 10.71 2.05 5.05
N GLY A 169 10.55 3.10 5.84
CA GLY A 169 11.32 3.24 7.08
C GLY A 169 10.55 3.76 8.28
N GLN A 170 9.22 3.83 8.20
CA GLN A 170 8.44 4.46 9.26
C GLN A 170 8.65 3.75 10.61
N THR A 171 9.09 4.53 11.59
CA THR A 171 9.16 4.17 12.99
C THR A 171 7.85 4.59 13.69
N TYR A 172 7.41 3.79 14.67
CA TYR A 172 6.11 3.89 15.36
C TYR A 172 5.68 5.30 15.81
N SER A 173 6.63 6.23 16.02
CA SER A 173 6.32 7.64 16.27
C SER A 173 7.55 8.49 15.99
N SER A 174 7.32 9.73 15.53
CA SER A 174 8.31 10.79 15.37
C SER A 174 9.08 11.17 16.65
N ARG A 175 8.72 10.61 17.82
CA ARG A 175 9.43 10.80 19.10
C ARG A 175 10.50 9.74 19.39
N LYS A 176 10.54 8.62 18.67
CA LYS A 176 11.63 7.63 18.79
C LYS A 176 12.63 7.79 17.64
N LEU A 177 13.19 8.99 17.54
CA LEU A 177 14.09 9.49 16.48
C LEU A 177 15.43 8.75 16.27
N ARG A 178 15.62 7.53 16.77
CA ARG A 178 16.96 6.91 16.77
C ARG A 178 16.94 5.38 16.70
N ILE A 179 16.30 4.81 15.68
CA ILE A 179 16.71 3.49 15.22
C ILE A 179 17.42 3.68 13.87
N PRO A 180 18.75 3.52 13.81
CA PRO A 180 19.45 3.40 12.54
C PRO A 180 18.98 2.11 11.86
N SER A 181 17.92 2.21 11.07
CA SER A 181 17.34 1.07 10.34
C SER A 181 17.99 0.90 8.96
N GLY A 182 18.71 1.91 8.47
CA GLY A 182 19.16 1.99 7.08
C GLY A 182 18.02 2.26 6.09
N ARG A 183 16.81 2.56 6.58
CA ARG A 183 15.60 2.85 5.77
C ARG A 183 15.32 4.36 5.71
N ALA A 184 14.43 4.77 4.81
CA ALA A 184 14.18 6.18 4.48
C ALA A 184 13.55 7.02 5.62
N GLY A 185 12.80 6.42 6.55
CA GLY A 185 12.29 7.06 7.77
C GLY A 185 10.76 7.31 7.81
N ASP A 186 10.30 8.08 8.80
CA ASP A 186 8.87 8.26 9.19
C ASP A 186 7.95 8.87 8.13
N SER A 187 8.53 9.54 7.13
CA SER A 187 7.80 10.21 6.05
C SER A 187 7.76 9.40 4.75
N PHE A 188 8.32 8.18 4.76
CA PHE A 188 8.46 7.35 3.58
C PHE A 188 7.65 6.06 3.75
N PRO A 189 6.47 5.98 3.10
CA PRO A 189 5.63 4.78 3.12
C PRO A 189 6.31 3.64 2.36
N CYS A 190 5.81 2.43 2.52
CA CYS A 190 6.08 1.37 1.56
C CYS A 190 5.21 1.59 0.33
N VAL A 191 5.76 1.28 -0.84
CA VAL A 191 5.08 1.45 -2.12
C VAL A 191 4.90 0.10 -2.80
N GLY A 192 3.65 -0.24 -3.09
CA GLY A 192 3.33 -1.28 -4.04
C GLY A 192 2.92 -0.70 -5.38
N GLN A 193 2.95 -1.54 -6.41
CA GLN A 193 2.49 -1.17 -7.75
C GLN A 193 1.94 -2.39 -8.48
N PHE A 194 1.04 -2.16 -9.43
CA PHE A 194 0.63 -3.15 -10.42
C PHE A 194 0.13 -2.44 -11.68
N SER A 195 0.09 -3.14 -12.81
CA SER A 195 -0.49 -2.61 -14.05
C SER A 195 -1.93 -3.05 -14.19
N ILE A 196 -2.80 -2.17 -14.67
CA ILE A 196 -4.14 -2.56 -15.09
C ILE A 196 -4.02 -3.47 -16.32
N PRO A 197 -4.59 -4.68 -16.30
CA PRO A 197 -4.48 -5.58 -17.44
C PRO A 197 -5.01 -4.96 -18.73
N GLU A 198 -4.28 -5.17 -19.83
CA GLU A 198 -4.68 -4.70 -21.16
C GLU A 198 -5.95 -5.41 -21.65
N GLY A 199 -6.67 -4.76 -22.58
CA GLY A 199 -7.81 -5.35 -23.27
C GLY A 199 -9.05 -5.56 -22.41
N ILE A 200 -9.07 -5.08 -21.17
CA ILE A 200 -10.27 -5.11 -20.33
C ILE A 200 -11.23 -3.96 -20.73
N PRO A 201 -12.55 -4.18 -20.68
CA PRO A 201 -13.50 -3.13 -21.03
C PRO A 201 -13.54 -2.02 -19.97
N PRO A 202 -13.98 -0.81 -20.34
CA PRO A 202 -14.22 0.27 -19.38
C PRO A 202 -15.25 -0.12 -18.33
N GLY A 203 -15.12 0.45 -17.13
CA GLY A 203 -16.02 0.20 -16.01
C GLY A 203 -15.35 0.32 -14.65
N ILE A 204 -16.11 0.06 -13.60
CA ILE A 204 -15.62 0.10 -12.22
C ILE A 204 -15.20 -1.30 -11.79
N TYR A 205 -13.95 -1.47 -11.41
CA TYR A 205 -13.39 -2.73 -10.94
C TYR A 205 -13.05 -2.61 -9.45
N SER A 206 -13.52 -3.58 -8.66
CA SER A 206 -13.20 -3.63 -7.23
C SER A 206 -12.00 -4.55 -6.97
N PHE A 207 -11.07 -4.04 -6.18
CA PHE A 207 -9.83 -4.71 -5.80
C PHE A 207 -9.76 -4.92 -4.29
N VAL A 208 -9.02 -5.96 -3.90
CA VAL A 208 -8.69 -6.27 -2.51
C VAL A 208 -7.17 -6.34 -2.39
N TRP A 209 -6.58 -5.43 -1.62
CA TRP A 209 -5.24 -5.61 -1.09
C TRP A 209 -5.34 -6.43 0.20
N MET A 210 -4.59 -7.53 0.29
CA MET A 210 -4.57 -8.41 1.45
C MET A 210 -3.13 -8.71 1.86
N TRP A 211 -2.73 -8.26 3.04
CA TRP A 211 -1.46 -8.59 3.67
C TRP A 211 -1.67 -9.64 4.77
N LYS A 212 -0.96 -10.76 4.66
CA LYS A 212 -0.95 -11.81 5.67
C LYS A 212 0.27 -11.62 6.56
N PHE A 213 0.05 -11.08 7.76
CA PHE A 213 1.14 -10.82 8.71
C PHE A 213 1.40 -12.05 9.59
N TRP A 214 1.94 -13.09 8.95
CA TRP A 214 2.44 -14.31 9.56
C TRP A 214 3.44 -15.00 8.62
N ASP A 215 4.18 -15.98 9.12
CA ASP A 215 5.15 -16.75 8.34
C ASP A 215 4.42 -17.83 7.52
N GLU A 216 4.05 -17.48 6.28
CA GLU A 216 3.39 -18.40 5.35
C GLU A 216 4.32 -19.56 4.95
N ALA A 217 5.62 -19.31 4.81
CA ALA A 217 6.59 -20.30 4.33
C ALA A 217 6.74 -21.49 5.29
N ASN A 218 6.61 -21.24 6.60
CA ASN A 218 6.71 -22.27 7.64
C ASN A 218 5.38 -22.58 8.34
N ASP A 219 4.25 -22.05 7.82
CA ASP A 219 2.91 -22.11 8.42
C ASP A 219 2.88 -21.77 9.92
N LYS A 220 3.63 -20.74 10.33
CA LYS A 220 3.61 -20.28 11.72
C LYS A 220 2.63 -19.12 11.87
N ARG A 221 2.00 -19.05 13.05
CA ARG A 221 1.13 -17.91 13.42
C ARG A 221 1.90 -16.60 13.52
N GLU A 222 3.08 -16.66 14.09
CA GLU A 222 3.88 -15.50 14.41
C GLU A 222 5.21 -15.56 13.66
N VAL A 223 5.71 -14.39 13.29
CA VAL A 223 7.07 -14.19 12.80
C VAL A 223 7.98 -13.98 14.01
N GLU A 224 9.04 -14.78 14.09
CA GLU A 224 10.05 -14.65 15.13
C GLU A 224 11.14 -13.68 14.66
N THR A 225 11.41 -12.65 15.45
CA THR A 225 12.50 -11.71 15.22
C THR A 225 13.36 -11.56 16.46
N VAL A 226 14.48 -10.86 16.34
CA VAL A 226 15.34 -10.53 17.49
C VAL A 226 14.60 -9.71 18.55
N GLY A 227 13.52 -9.01 18.18
CA GLY A 227 12.71 -8.17 19.07
C GLY A 227 11.57 -8.91 19.77
N GLY A 228 11.25 -10.14 19.36
CA GLY A 228 10.14 -10.91 19.91
C GLY A 228 9.35 -11.67 18.84
N LYS A 229 8.10 -11.99 19.16
CA LYS A 229 7.14 -12.65 18.25
C LYS A 229 6.04 -11.67 17.88
N TYR A 230 5.75 -11.57 16.59
CA TYR A 230 4.78 -10.62 16.04
C TYR A 230 3.89 -11.31 15.00
N GLY A 231 2.73 -10.74 14.69
CA GLY A 231 1.84 -11.27 13.66
C GLY A 231 0.58 -11.93 14.19
N GLY A 232 0.10 -12.94 13.46
CA GLY A 232 -1.11 -13.70 13.78
C GLY A 232 -2.41 -13.11 13.25
N ALA A 233 -2.31 -12.15 12.33
CA ALA A 233 -3.47 -11.53 11.69
C ALA A 233 -3.18 -11.15 10.23
N ALA A 234 -4.23 -11.02 9.44
CA ALA A 234 -4.22 -10.45 8.11
C ALA A 234 -5.00 -9.13 8.12
N TYR A 235 -4.62 -8.26 7.19
CA TYR A 235 -5.15 -6.93 7.03
C TYR A 235 -5.54 -6.70 5.58
N SER A 236 -6.69 -6.09 5.36
CA SER A 236 -7.14 -5.78 4.02
C SER A 236 -7.64 -4.35 3.83
N SER A 237 -7.50 -3.90 2.60
CA SER A 237 -8.06 -2.66 2.06
C SER A 237 -8.78 -2.99 0.76
N CYS A 238 -10.02 -2.57 0.63
CA CYS A 238 -10.78 -2.70 -0.62
C CYS A 238 -10.93 -1.33 -1.25
N PHE A 239 -10.83 -1.25 -2.57
CA PHE A 239 -10.86 -0.01 -3.32
C PHE A 239 -11.41 -0.24 -4.72
N ASP A 240 -11.96 0.80 -5.34
CA ASP A 240 -12.35 0.76 -6.74
C ASP A 240 -11.33 1.47 -7.62
N VAL A 241 -11.26 0.98 -8.85
CA VAL A 241 -10.57 1.63 -9.97
C VAL A 241 -11.59 1.82 -11.08
N GLU A 242 -11.67 3.04 -11.61
CA GLU A 242 -12.44 3.34 -12.80
C GLU A 242 -11.54 3.17 -14.03
N VAL A 243 -11.82 2.16 -14.84
CA VAL A 243 -11.11 1.93 -16.10
C VAL A 243 -11.81 2.72 -17.19
N LEU A 244 -11.07 3.64 -17.80
CA LEU A 244 -11.52 4.51 -18.88
C LEU A 244 -11.41 3.82 -20.24
N ASP A 245 -12.11 4.34 -21.25
CA ASP A 245 -11.97 3.86 -22.62
C ASP A 245 -10.57 4.12 -23.19
N SER A 246 -10.02 3.11 -23.86
CA SER A 246 -8.81 3.19 -24.66
C SER A 246 -8.95 4.09 -25.90
N SER A 247 -10.18 4.41 -26.34
CA SER A 247 -10.46 5.21 -27.54
C SER A 247 -9.96 6.66 -27.50
N GLY A 248 -9.33 7.10 -26.41
CA GLY A 248 -8.70 8.42 -26.26
C GLY A 248 -7.18 8.44 -26.46
N ILE A 249 -6.50 7.29 -26.54
CA ILE A 249 -5.03 7.21 -26.58
C ILE A 249 -4.48 7.29 -28.02
N ASP A 250 -5.31 7.02 -29.04
CA ASP A 250 -4.93 7.12 -30.46
C ASP A 250 -4.92 8.57 -31.03
N ALA A 251 -5.07 9.59 -30.19
CA ALA A 251 -5.15 10.99 -30.63
C ALA A 251 -3.95 11.88 -30.25
N PHE A 252 -2.86 11.32 -29.70
CA PHE A 252 -1.60 12.05 -29.56
C PHE A 252 -0.62 11.64 -30.66
N PRO A 253 -0.39 12.47 -31.70
CA PRO A 253 0.74 12.25 -32.59
C PRO A 253 2.02 12.29 -31.74
N PRO A 254 3.02 11.44 -32.03
CA PRO A 254 4.28 11.46 -31.30
C PRO A 254 4.87 12.88 -31.36
N SER A 255 5.12 13.46 -30.19
CA SER A 255 5.82 14.73 -30.14
C SER A 255 7.21 14.50 -30.74
N HIS A 256 7.50 15.17 -31.85
CA HIS A 256 8.86 15.26 -32.39
C HIS A 256 9.72 16.07 -31.41
N HIS A 257 10.17 15.43 -30.33
CA HIS A 257 11.41 15.82 -29.69
C HIS A 257 12.53 15.29 -30.58
N GLY A 258 13.09 16.20 -31.39
CA GLY A 258 14.19 15.91 -32.29
C GLY A 258 15.33 15.23 -31.56
N ALA A 259 15.56 13.97 -31.90
CA ALA A 259 16.85 13.34 -31.70
C ALA A 259 17.85 14.11 -32.58
N VAL A 260 18.72 14.90 -31.96
CA VAL A 260 19.93 15.38 -32.62
C VAL A 260 20.80 14.16 -32.81
N VAL A 261 20.74 13.59 -34.01
CA VAL A 261 21.77 12.67 -34.49
C VAL A 261 22.99 13.53 -34.77
N VAL A 262 24.00 13.42 -33.91
CA VAL A 262 25.33 13.96 -34.20
C VAL A 262 25.93 13.01 -35.24
N ASP A 263 25.92 13.43 -36.50
CA ASP A 263 26.60 12.72 -37.57
C ASP A 263 28.08 13.10 -37.51
N GLU A 264 28.90 12.21 -36.95
CA GLU A 264 30.34 12.28 -37.07
C GLU A 264 30.72 11.87 -38.49
N ASN A 265 30.73 12.84 -39.41
CA ASN A 265 31.60 12.73 -40.56
C ASN A 265 32.07 14.09 -41.07
N GLU A 266 33.38 14.27 -40.97
CA GLU A 266 34.13 15.35 -41.60
C GLU A 266 33.80 15.43 -43.09
N THR A 267 33.57 16.65 -43.58
CA THR A 267 34.30 17.12 -44.77
C THR A 267 34.20 18.64 -44.86
N ALA A 268 35.37 19.27 -44.83
CA ALA A 268 35.59 20.69 -45.01
C ALA A 268 35.08 21.17 -46.38
N ILE A 269 34.53 22.39 -46.42
CA ILE A 269 34.44 23.19 -47.65
C ILE A 269 34.97 24.61 -47.34
N PRO A 270 35.82 25.18 -48.22
CA PRO A 270 36.63 26.37 -47.95
C PRO A 270 35.83 27.67 -48.14
N GLY A 271 36.40 28.76 -47.63
CA GLY A 271 35.78 30.08 -47.59
C GLY A 271 35.41 30.69 -48.94
N ILE A 272 34.55 31.70 -48.85
CA ILE A 272 34.36 32.74 -49.87
C ILE A 272 34.22 34.07 -49.11
N GLU A 273 34.91 35.05 -49.67
CA GLU A 273 35.15 36.48 -49.35
C GLU A 273 34.16 37.24 -48.46
#